data_AF-A0A3M0XUK2-F1
#
_entry.id   AF-A0A3M0XUK2-F1
#
_cell.length_a   1.000
_cell.length_b   1.000
_cell.length_c   1.000
_cell.angle_alpha   90.00
_cell.angle_beta   90.00
_cell.angle_gamma   90.00
#
_symmetry.space_group_name_H-M   'P 1'
#
loop_
_entity.id
_entity.type
_entity.pdbx_description
1 polymer ?
#
loop_
_entity_poly.entity_id
_entity_poly.type
_entity_poly.pdbx_seq_one_letter_code
_entity_poly.pdbx_strand_id
1 'polypeptide(L)'
;MGSVRSAMIDVRATAFQDRAMPAFTPPGAYGAADPLFLLLIALAVEAYLGGRPIPLVAVLAPRRALGRLVRELERRLNRPQRGARVRRVRGLIVMMVLAALAAVVGVLAQWLTRNYPFAWVLEAVLLVGLVDQRATWREAEAVRKALSGGSLIRAREALRPLVVGRLGAAELDRLGAPALVVAALTGLGHKYAVRLTAPVLWYVVFGLPGLFVQQTAHVAATCLIPHAGPFGAGARLLDAAVSAPARYLAALLLTVAAAFVPGSRPGAALGPVLRGRCGPDDCLVQVIPASPSGGRLMRAQSVFAVACLINAGLVAALALGRLAL
;
A
#
# COMPACT_ATOMS: atom_id res chain seq x y z
N MET A 1 -59.14 -36.91 31.14
CA MET A 1 -60.04 -36.11 30.31
C MET A 1 -60.78 -35.17 31.25
N GLY A 2 -60.70 -33.84 31.20
CA GLY A 2 -60.02 -32.86 30.36
C GLY A 2 -60.49 -31.45 30.80
N SER A 3 -59.79 -30.42 30.34
CA SER A 3 -60.25 -29.01 30.26
C SER A 3 -60.37 -28.24 31.59
N VAL A 4 -59.52 -27.26 31.99
CA VAL A 4 -59.03 -26.00 31.37
C VAL A 4 -59.74 -24.75 31.93
N ARG A 5 -58.91 -23.88 32.55
CA ARG A 5 -58.98 -22.39 32.73
C ARG A 5 -60.06 -21.83 33.68
N SER A 6 -59.86 -20.73 34.38
CA SER A 6 -58.88 -19.64 34.26
C SER A 6 -58.85 -18.86 35.58
N ALA A 7 -57.68 -18.64 36.17
CA ALA A 7 -57.49 -17.60 37.19
C ALA A 7 -56.56 -16.53 36.61
N MET A 8 -57.17 -15.37 36.45
CA MET A 8 -56.70 -14.10 35.95
C MET A 8 -55.73 -13.46 36.93
N ILE A 9 -54.44 -13.29 36.59
CA ILE A 9 -53.51 -12.39 37.31
C ILE A 9 -52.54 -11.73 36.31
N ASP A 10 -52.74 -10.42 36.16
CA ASP A 10 -51.79 -9.33 35.89
C ASP A 10 -50.75 -9.45 34.76
N VAL A 11 -51.12 -8.91 33.60
CA VAL A 11 -50.17 -8.49 32.54
C VAL A 11 -49.76 -7.04 32.81
N ARG A 12 -48.92 -6.80 33.83
CA ARG A 12 -48.33 -5.46 34.02
C ARG A 12 -47.09 -5.37 34.91
N ALA A 13 -46.14 -6.31 34.87
CA ALA A 13 -44.89 -6.12 35.63
C ALA A 13 -43.66 -6.94 35.18
N THR A 14 -43.32 -7.07 33.89
CA THR A 14 -42.00 -7.67 33.50
C THR A 14 -41.52 -7.22 32.12
N ALA A 15 -41.39 -5.92 31.87
CA ALA A 15 -40.71 -5.42 30.67
C ALA A 15 -39.85 -4.19 30.99
N PHE A 16 -39.10 -4.25 32.10
CA PHE A 16 -38.12 -3.22 32.45
C PHE A 16 -37.02 -3.81 33.32
N GLN A 17 -36.24 -4.76 32.81
CA GLN A 17 -34.87 -5.03 33.28
C GLN A 17 -34.28 -6.19 32.49
N ASP A 18 -33.45 -5.86 31.49
CA ASP A 18 -32.18 -6.55 31.29
C ASP A 18 -31.25 -5.66 30.46
N ARG A 19 -30.74 -4.61 31.12
CA ARG A 19 -29.44 -4.04 30.76
C ARG A 19 -28.38 -5.03 31.26
N ALA A 20 -28.13 -6.09 30.52
CA ALA A 20 -26.90 -6.84 30.67
C ALA A 20 -25.75 -5.93 30.23
N MET A 21 -24.78 -5.72 31.13
CA MET A 21 -23.51 -5.07 30.79
C MET A 21 -22.88 -5.77 29.57
N PRO A 22 -22.20 -5.06 28.65
CA PRO A 22 -21.46 -5.74 27.60
C PRO A 22 -20.33 -6.54 28.25
N ALA A 23 -20.53 -7.86 28.35
CA ALA A 23 -19.45 -8.80 28.56
C ALA A 23 -18.38 -8.53 27.50
N PHE A 24 -17.10 -8.59 27.89
CA PHE A 24 -15.97 -8.49 26.97
C PHE A 24 -16.16 -9.48 25.81
N THR A 25 -16.67 -8.98 24.68
CA THR A 25 -16.92 -9.77 23.48
C THR A 25 -15.61 -9.89 22.71
N PRO A 26 -15.11 -11.10 22.44
CA PRO A 26 -13.89 -11.26 21.66
C PRO A 26 -14.09 -10.69 20.24
N PRO A 27 -13.04 -10.08 19.65
CA PRO A 27 -13.10 -9.58 18.28
C PRO A 27 -13.55 -10.69 17.32
N GLY A 28 -14.58 -10.42 16.52
CA GLY A 28 -15.10 -11.37 15.51
C GLY A 28 -16.31 -12.19 15.92
N ALA A 29 -16.89 -12.00 17.11
CA ALA A 29 -18.08 -12.74 17.55
C ALA A 29 -19.33 -12.45 16.68
N TYR A 30 -19.47 -11.22 16.14
CA TYR A 30 -20.47 -10.89 15.12
C TYR A 30 -19.95 -9.78 14.19
N GLY A 31 -19.73 -10.10 12.92
CA GLY A 31 -19.74 -9.15 11.79
C GLY A 31 -18.66 -8.08 11.67
N ALA A 32 -17.98 -7.59 12.71
CA ALA A 32 -17.04 -6.48 12.57
C ALA A 32 -15.75 -6.71 13.36
N ALA A 33 -14.76 -7.34 12.73
CA ALA A 33 -13.39 -7.16 13.18
C ALA A 33 -13.00 -5.69 12.92
N ASP A 34 -12.39 -5.02 13.89
CA ASP A 34 -11.97 -3.63 13.72
C ASP A 34 -10.99 -3.54 12.52
N PRO A 35 -11.29 -2.71 11.50
CA PRO A 35 -10.45 -2.52 10.33
C PRO A 35 -8.97 -2.31 10.66
N LEU A 36 -8.65 -1.58 11.72
CA LEU A 36 -7.27 -1.29 12.10
C LEU A 36 -6.55 -2.54 12.63
N PHE A 37 -7.27 -3.41 13.35
CA PHE A 37 -6.73 -4.71 13.77
C PHE A 37 -6.51 -5.64 12.57
N LEU A 38 -7.43 -5.68 11.61
CA LEU A 38 -7.23 -6.43 10.36
C LEU A 38 -6.00 -5.93 9.60
N LEU A 39 -5.78 -4.61 9.55
CA LEU A 39 -4.59 -4.02 8.96
C LEU A 39 -3.32 -4.43 9.68
N LEU A 40 -3.29 -4.44 11.01
CA LEU A 40 -2.13 -4.90 11.79
C LEU A 40 -1.82 -6.38 11.52
N ILE A 41 -2.84 -7.23 11.51
CA ILE A 41 -2.68 -8.65 11.16
C ILE A 41 -2.12 -8.77 9.75
N ALA A 42 -2.67 -8.02 8.78
CA ALA A 42 -2.18 -8.05 7.41
C ALA A 42 -0.73 -7.58 7.29
N LEU A 43 -0.33 -6.52 8.00
CA LEU A 43 1.05 -6.04 8.06
C LEU A 43 1.99 -7.09 8.67
N ALA A 44 1.59 -7.75 9.76
CA ALA A 44 2.39 -8.80 10.38
C ALA A 44 2.54 -10.03 9.46
N VAL A 45 1.44 -10.47 8.85
CA VAL A 45 1.42 -11.59 7.90
C VAL A 45 2.27 -11.27 6.67
N GLU A 46 2.17 -10.07 6.10
CA GLU A 46 2.99 -9.66 4.96
C GLU A 46 4.47 -9.55 5.36
N ALA A 47 4.80 -9.08 6.56
CA ALA A 47 6.19 -9.01 7.02
C ALA A 47 6.84 -10.40 7.11
N TYR A 48 6.08 -11.41 7.55
CA TYR A 48 6.55 -12.77 7.74
C TYR A 48 6.50 -13.61 6.44
N LEU A 49 5.33 -13.69 5.80
CA LEU A 49 5.06 -14.52 4.64
C LEU A 49 5.25 -13.81 3.29
N GLY A 50 5.25 -12.48 3.28
CA GLY A 50 5.24 -11.68 2.05
C GLY A 50 6.40 -12.01 1.12
N GLY A 51 6.19 -11.79 -0.19
CA GLY A 51 7.10 -12.22 -1.26
C GLY A 51 7.13 -13.73 -1.55
N ARG A 52 6.28 -14.53 -0.90
CA ARG A 52 5.93 -15.89 -1.35
C ARG A 52 4.55 -15.85 -2.03
N PRO A 53 4.29 -16.69 -3.05
CA PRO A 53 2.95 -16.80 -3.63
C PRO A 53 2.00 -17.43 -2.62
N ILE A 54 1.26 -16.62 -1.86
CA ILE A 54 0.15 -17.10 -1.04
C ILE A 54 -0.98 -17.47 -2.03
N PRO A 55 -1.42 -18.74 -2.11
CA PRO A 55 -2.34 -19.19 -3.17
C PRO A 55 -3.61 -18.34 -3.25
N LEU A 56 -4.23 -18.06 -2.10
CA LEU A 56 -5.47 -17.28 -2.06
C LEU A 56 -5.28 -15.84 -2.55
N VAL A 57 -4.18 -15.19 -2.18
CA VAL A 57 -3.80 -13.85 -2.68
C VAL A 57 -3.47 -13.89 -4.17
N ALA A 58 -2.80 -14.96 -4.62
CA ALA A 58 -2.41 -15.15 -6.01
C ALA A 58 -3.62 -15.44 -6.92
N VAL A 59 -4.67 -16.08 -6.40
CA VAL A 59 -5.94 -16.32 -7.09
C VAL A 59 -6.71 -15.01 -7.27
N LEU A 60 -6.83 -14.19 -6.22
CA LEU A 60 -7.53 -12.91 -6.30
C LEU A 60 -6.76 -11.90 -7.18
N ALA A 61 -5.42 -11.91 -7.10
CA ALA A 61 -4.48 -11.08 -7.88
C ALA A 61 -5.02 -9.71 -8.35
N PRO A 62 -5.52 -8.86 -7.44
CA PRO A 62 -6.28 -7.66 -7.80
C PRO A 62 -5.49 -6.71 -8.69
N ARG A 63 -4.19 -6.51 -8.40
CA ARG A 63 -3.29 -5.68 -9.19
C ARG A 63 -3.11 -6.18 -10.64
N ARG A 64 -3.01 -7.51 -10.83
CA ARG A 64 -2.81 -8.10 -12.16
C ARG A 64 -4.10 -8.04 -12.99
N ALA A 65 -5.25 -8.31 -12.38
CA ALA A 65 -6.55 -8.17 -13.02
C ALA A 65 -6.77 -6.73 -13.49
N LEU A 66 -6.52 -5.77 -12.60
CA LEU A 66 -6.67 -4.34 -12.91
C LEU A 66 -5.70 -3.87 -14.00
N GLY A 67 -4.44 -4.29 -13.97
CA GLY A 67 -3.48 -3.98 -15.02
C GLY A 67 -3.85 -4.56 -16.39
N ARG A 68 -4.47 -5.74 -16.42
CA ARG A 68 -5.03 -6.31 -17.67
C ARG A 68 -6.20 -5.46 -18.19
N LEU A 69 -7.12 -5.08 -17.31
CA LEU A 69 -8.26 -4.22 -17.66
C LEU A 69 -7.80 -2.87 -18.22
N VAL A 70 -6.88 -2.19 -17.53
CA VAL A 70 -6.34 -0.89 -17.98
C VAL A 70 -5.69 -1.01 -19.36
N ARG A 71 -4.86 -2.03 -19.61
CA ARG A 71 -4.22 -2.24 -20.91
C ARG A 71 -5.22 -2.55 -22.02
N GLU A 72 -6.28 -3.29 -21.73
CA GLU A 72 -7.34 -3.54 -22.71
C GLU A 72 -8.11 -2.26 -23.06
N LEU A 73 -8.46 -1.46 -22.05
CA LEU A 73 -9.10 -0.17 -22.25
C LEU A 73 -8.19 0.79 -23.03
N GLU A 74 -6.89 0.82 -22.72
CA GLU A 74 -5.92 1.55 -23.51
C GLU A 74 -5.95 1.12 -24.98
N ARG A 75 -5.77 -0.18 -25.27
CA ARG A 75 -5.77 -0.69 -26.65
C ARG A 75 -7.03 -0.30 -27.43
N ARG A 76 -8.21 -0.36 -26.81
CA ARG A 76 -9.49 -0.07 -27.48
C ARG A 76 -9.75 1.43 -27.66
N LEU A 77 -9.40 2.25 -26.67
CA LEU A 77 -9.79 3.67 -26.61
C LEU A 77 -8.67 4.62 -27.06
N ASN A 78 -7.41 4.23 -26.93
CA ASN A 78 -6.22 5.02 -27.29
C ASN A 78 -5.83 4.84 -28.77
N ARG A 79 -6.69 5.31 -29.70
CA ARG A 79 -6.42 5.21 -31.14
C ARG A 79 -5.46 6.33 -31.62
N PRO A 80 -4.34 6.00 -32.30
CA PRO A 80 -3.33 6.98 -32.71
C PRO A 80 -3.85 7.96 -33.77
N GLN A 81 -4.86 7.58 -34.56
CA GLN A 81 -5.49 8.44 -35.59
C GLN A 81 -6.27 9.62 -34.99
N ARG A 82 -6.48 9.66 -33.67
CA ARG A 82 -7.21 10.74 -33.00
C ARG A 82 -6.27 11.82 -32.51
N GLY A 83 -6.70 13.08 -32.61
CA GLY A 83 -5.98 14.23 -32.06
C GLY A 83 -5.69 14.10 -30.56
N ALA A 84 -4.60 14.72 -30.11
CA ALA A 84 -4.10 14.60 -28.74
C ALA A 84 -5.13 15.00 -27.67
N ARG A 85 -5.95 16.03 -27.94
CA ARG A 85 -7.00 16.51 -27.02
C ARG A 85 -8.06 15.42 -26.77
N VAL A 86 -8.54 14.76 -27.83
CA VAL A 86 -9.54 13.70 -27.73
C VAL A 86 -9.00 12.49 -26.97
N ARG A 87 -7.74 12.10 -27.24
CA ARG A 87 -7.07 11.03 -26.50
C ARG A 87 -6.95 11.36 -25.01
N ARG A 88 -6.62 12.61 -24.66
CA ARG A 88 -6.54 13.08 -23.27
C ARG A 88 -7.87 13.02 -22.54
N VAL A 89 -8.94 13.54 -23.16
CA VAL A 89 -10.30 13.52 -22.57
C VAL A 89 -10.78 12.09 -22.38
N ARG A 90 -10.60 11.21 -23.37
CA ARG A 90 -10.98 9.79 -23.24
C ARG A 90 -10.21 9.09 -22.12
N GLY A 91 -8.92 9.36 -22.01
CA GLY A 91 -8.09 8.84 -20.93
C GLY A 91 -8.57 9.30 -19.55
N LEU A 92 -8.92 10.58 -19.42
CA LEU A 92 -9.50 11.12 -18.19
C LEU A 92 -10.84 10.45 -17.85
N ILE A 93 -11.75 10.29 -18.82
CA ILE A 93 -13.04 9.62 -18.61
C ILE A 93 -12.82 8.18 -18.13
N VAL A 94 -11.94 7.42 -18.79
CA VAL A 94 -11.61 6.05 -18.39
C VAL A 94 -11.11 6.01 -16.94
N MET A 95 -10.23 6.95 -16.56
CA MET A 95 -9.73 7.01 -15.19
C MET A 95 -10.80 7.35 -14.16
N MET A 96 -11.69 8.28 -14.47
CA MET A 96 -12.82 8.61 -13.59
C MET A 96 -13.76 7.42 -13.41
N VAL A 97 -14.07 6.69 -14.49
CA VAL A 97 -14.92 5.49 -14.44
C VAL A 97 -14.26 4.38 -13.64
N LEU A 98 -12.97 4.12 -13.85
CA LEU A 98 -12.23 3.10 -13.10
C LEU A 98 -12.14 3.45 -11.62
N ALA A 99 -11.88 4.72 -11.27
CA ALA A 99 -11.86 5.17 -9.88
C ALA A 99 -13.24 5.05 -9.22
N ALA A 100 -14.31 5.46 -9.90
CA ALA A 100 -15.68 5.32 -9.40
C ALA A 100 -16.06 3.85 -9.19
N LEU A 101 -15.74 2.97 -10.15
CA LEU A 101 -15.98 1.54 -10.02
C LEU A 101 -15.18 0.94 -8.85
N ALA A 102 -13.92 1.33 -8.69
CA ALA A 102 -13.08 0.89 -7.57
C ALA A 102 -13.66 1.33 -6.22
N ALA A 103 -14.18 2.55 -6.13
CA ALA A 103 -14.86 3.05 -4.94
C ALA A 103 -16.12 2.23 -4.63
N VAL A 104 -16.98 1.99 -5.64
CA VAL A 104 -18.21 1.18 -5.48
C VAL A 104 -17.87 -0.24 -5.04
N VAL A 105 -16.92 -0.89 -5.70
CA VAL A 105 -16.48 -2.25 -5.33
C VAL A 105 -15.90 -2.27 -3.91
N GLY A 106 -15.14 -1.24 -3.52
CA GLY A 106 -14.62 -1.11 -2.16
C GLY A 106 -15.73 -0.92 -1.12
N VAL A 107 -16.77 -0.13 -1.43
CA VAL A 107 -17.94 0.06 -0.55
C VAL A 107 -18.70 -1.25 -0.39
N LEU A 108 -18.94 -1.98 -1.49
CA LEU A 108 -19.61 -3.28 -1.47
C LEU A 108 -18.80 -4.32 -0.70
N ALA A 109 -17.47 -4.38 -0.89
CA ALA A 109 -16.60 -5.27 -0.15
C ALA A 109 -16.58 -4.93 1.35
N GLN A 110 -16.53 -3.64 1.70
CA GLN A 110 -16.60 -3.19 3.09
C GLN A 110 -17.96 -3.47 3.72
N TRP A 111 -19.05 -3.34 2.95
CA TRP A 111 -20.38 -3.70 3.42
C TRP A 111 -20.48 -5.21 3.65
N LEU A 112 -19.99 -6.04 2.71
CA LEU A 112 -20.01 -7.50 2.83
C LEU A 112 -19.22 -7.98 4.06
N THR A 113 -18.01 -7.46 4.25
CA THR A 113 -17.10 -7.82 5.36
C THR A 113 -17.65 -7.45 6.73
N ARG A 114 -18.47 -6.40 6.81
CA ARG A 114 -19.10 -5.92 8.05
C ARG A 114 -20.43 -6.60 8.41
N ASN A 115 -21.14 -7.13 7.41
CA ASN A 115 -22.50 -7.66 7.60
C ASN A 115 -22.55 -9.20 7.66
N TYR A 116 -21.54 -9.89 7.14
CA TYR A 116 -21.53 -11.35 7.07
C TYR A 116 -20.45 -11.95 7.99
N PRO A 117 -20.76 -13.02 8.73
CA PRO A 117 -19.77 -13.72 9.55
C PRO A 117 -18.65 -14.28 8.67
N PHE A 118 -17.42 -14.30 9.19
CA PHE A 118 -16.19 -14.75 8.50
C PHE A 118 -15.78 -13.96 7.24
N ALA A 119 -16.58 -13.00 6.77
CA ALA A 119 -16.24 -12.20 5.59
C ALA A 119 -15.02 -11.29 5.81
N TRP A 120 -14.66 -10.99 7.06
CA TRP A 120 -13.41 -10.31 7.44
C TRP A 120 -12.15 -11.01 6.90
N VAL A 121 -12.19 -12.33 6.64
CA VAL A 121 -11.08 -13.07 6.04
C VAL A 121 -10.79 -12.55 4.62
N LEU A 122 -11.82 -12.21 3.85
CA LEU A 122 -11.66 -11.63 2.52
C LEU A 122 -10.90 -10.29 2.60
N GLU A 123 -11.27 -9.44 3.55
CA GLU A 123 -10.59 -8.16 3.78
C GLU A 123 -9.14 -8.35 4.21
N ALA A 124 -8.86 -9.24 5.16
CA ALA A 124 -7.50 -9.56 5.57
C ALA A 124 -6.64 -10.05 4.39
N VAL A 125 -7.17 -10.93 3.54
CA VAL A 125 -6.48 -11.46 2.36
C VAL A 125 -6.22 -10.36 1.34
N LEU A 126 -7.19 -9.46 1.10
CA LEU A 126 -7.03 -8.32 0.22
C LEU A 126 -5.94 -7.38 0.74
N LEU A 127 -5.93 -7.07 2.05
CA LEU A 127 -4.91 -6.23 2.67
C LEU A 127 -3.51 -6.84 2.53
N VAL A 128 -3.35 -8.13 2.82
CA VAL A 128 -2.07 -8.85 2.62
C VAL A 128 -1.62 -8.82 1.16
N GLY A 129 -2.54 -8.88 0.20
CA GLY A 129 -2.22 -8.81 -1.23
C GLY A 129 -1.94 -7.41 -1.79
N LEU A 130 -2.42 -6.37 -1.09
CA LEU A 130 -2.33 -4.97 -1.52
C LEU A 130 -1.26 -4.19 -0.76
N VAL A 131 -0.69 -4.73 0.31
CA VAL A 131 0.51 -4.20 0.94
C VAL A 131 1.73 -5.01 0.52
N ASP A 132 2.90 -4.37 0.39
CA ASP A 132 4.14 -5.07 0.02
C ASP A 132 5.38 -4.46 0.69
N GLN A 133 5.74 -4.97 1.86
CA GLN A 133 6.94 -4.62 2.59
C GLN A 133 8.03 -5.68 2.46
N ARG A 134 7.68 -6.97 2.51
CA ARG A 134 8.66 -8.07 2.52
C ARG A 134 9.17 -8.38 1.12
N ALA A 135 8.35 -8.28 0.08
CA ALA A 135 8.85 -8.45 -1.29
C ALA A 135 9.76 -7.28 -1.67
N THR A 136 9.35 -6.05 -1.35
CA THR A 136 10.20 -4.85 -1.50
C THR A 136 11.55 -4.99 -0.77
N TRP A 137 11.56 -5.50 0.46
CA TRP A 137 12.81 -5.81 1.19
C TRP A 137 13.71 -6.79 0.43
N ARG A 138 13.12 -7.89 -0.06
CA ARG A 138 13.85 -8.95 -0.78
C ARG A 138 14.42 -8.48 -2.11
N GLU A 139 13.71 -7.60 -2.82
CA GLU A 139 14.20 -6.98 -4.05
C GLU A 139 15.47 -6.15 -3.76
N ALA A 140 15.46 -5.30 -2.72
CA ALA A 140 16.66 -4.55 -2.32
C ALA A 140 17.79 -5.48 -1.82
N GLU A 141 17.44 -6.57 -1.15
CA GLU A 141 18.40 -7.58 -0.69
C GLU A 141 19.08 -8.31 -1.84
N ALA A 142 18.34 -8.62 -2.91
CA ALA A 142 18.88 -9.23 -4.11
C ALA A 142 19.92 -8.32 -4.77
N VAL A 143 19.62 -7.02 -4.87
CA VAL A 143 20.57 -6.01 -5.39
C VAL A 143 21.82 -5.96 -4.51
N ARG A 144 21.66 -5.94 -3.19
CA ARG A 144 22.78 -5.93 -2.24
C ARG A 144 23.68 -7.14 -2.42
N LYS A 145 23.11 -8.35 -2.42
CA LYS A 145 23.88 -9.59 -2.60
C LYS A 145 24.62 -9.61 -3.94
N ALA A 146 23.98 -9.16 -5.02
CA ALA A 146 24.61 -9.12 -6.33
C ALA A 146 25.79 -8.13 -6.39
N LEU A 147 25.65 -6.95 -5.79
CA LEU A 147 26.72 -5.95 -5.68
C LEU A 147 27.88 -6.45 -4.81
N SER A 148 27.59 -7.08 -3.67
CA SER A 148 28.62 -7.67 -2.80
C SER A 148 29.37 -8.82 -3.48
N GLY A 149 28.72 -9.54 -4.40
CA GLY A 149 29.35 -10.57 -5.22
C GLY A 149 30.12 -10.05 -6.44
N GLY A 150 30.24 -8.73 -6.62
CA GLY A 150 31.02 -8.12 -7.72
C GLY A 150 30.38 -8.19 -9.11
N SER A 151 29.15 -8.72 -9.25
CA SER A 151 28.51 -8.88 -10.56
C SER A 151 27.54 -7.73 -10.88
N LEU A 152 27.99 -6.80 -11.73
CA LEU A 152 27.13 -5.70 -12.21
C LEU A 152 25.94 -6.18 -13.03
N ILE A 153 26.11 -7.26 -13.80
CA ILE A 153 25.02 -7.85 -14.61
C ILE A 153 23.91 -8.33 -13.68
N ARG A 154 24.24 -9.16 -12.68
CA ARG A 154 23.26 -9.65 -11.69
C ARG A 154 22.66 -8.51 -10.88
N ALA A 155 23.44 -7.47 -10.57
CA ALA A 155 22.95 -6.30 -9.84
C ALA A 155 21.92 -5.50 -10.66
N ARG A 156 22.15 -5.32 -11.96
CA ARG A 156 21.20 -4.68 -12.88
C ARG A 156 19.92 -5.50 -13.00
N GLU A 157 20.04 -6.81 -13.18
CA GLU A 157 18.87 -7.71 -13.24
C GLU A 157 18.04 -7.67 -11.96
N ALA A 158 18.70 -7.73 -10.79
CA ALA A 158 18.04 -7.63 -9.50
C ALA A 158 17.41 -6.24 -9.26
N LEU A 159 17.94 -5.18 -9.86
CA LEU A 159 17.44 -3.82 -9.72
C LEU A 159 16.18 -3.56 -10.55
N ARG A 160 16.02 -4.22 -11.71
CA ARG A 160 14.86 -4.08 -12.61
C ARG A 160 13.50 -4.04 -11.89
N PRO A 161 13.13 -5.03 -11.04
CA PRO A 161 11.84 -5.00 -10.36
C PRO A 161 11.69 -3.81 -9.42
N LEU A 162 12.78 -3.31 -8.83
CA LEU A 162 12.77 -2.22 -7.85
C LEU A 162 12.55 -0.84 -8.51
N VAL A 163 12.91 -0.68 -9.79
CA VAL A 163 12.86 0.59 -10.54
C VAL A 163 11.87 0.61 -11.72
N VAL A 164 10.89 -0.31 -11.71
CA VAL A 164 9.85 -0.41 -12.75
C VAL A 164 9.14 0.94 -12.96
N GLY A 165 9.02 1.36 -14.22
CA GLY A 165 8.38 2.63 -14.59
C GLY A 165 9.25 3.86 -14.33
N ARG A 166 10.49 3.70 -13.84
CA ARG A 166 11.42 4.80 -13.57
C ARG A 166 12.66 4.77 -14.44
N LEU A 167 13.32 3.61 -14.51
CA LEU A 167 14.50 3.42 -15.35
C LEU A 167 14.19 2.45 -16.48
N GLY A 168 14.49 2.86 -17.71
CA GLY A 168 14.41 1.99 -18.87
C GLY A 168 15.55 0.97 -18.88
N ALA A 169 15.37 -0.15 -19.61
CA ALA A 169 16.41 -1.19 -19.71
C ALA A 169 17.75 -0.62 -20.22
N ALA A 170 17.72 0.21 -21.27
CA ALA A 170 18.92 0.83 -21.83
C ALA A 170 19.63 1.80 -20.87
N GLU A 171 18.90 2.47 -19.99
CA GLU A 171 19.46 3.36 -18.97
C GLU A 171 20.10 2.56 -17.84
N LEU A 172 19.41 1.50 -17.41
CA LEU A 172 19.87 0.58 -16.37
C LEU A 172 21.19 -0.12 -16.75
N ASP A 173 21.33 -0.51 -18.03
CA ASP A 173 22.52 -1.19 -18.54
C ASP A 173 23.76 -0.29 -18.53
N ARG A 174 23.59 1.03 -18.52
CA ARG A 174 24.67 2.02 -18.45
C ARG A 174 25.11 2.36 -17.03
N LEU A 175 24.36 1.94 -16.00
CA LEU A 175 24.68 2.28 -14.62
C LEU A 175 25.92 1.51 -14.12
N GLY A 176 26.88 2.25 -13.57
CA GLY A 176 27.99 1.71 -12.79
C GLY A 176 27.59 1.40 -11.34
N ALA A 177 28.48 0.76 -10.57
CA ALA A 177 28.20 0.32 -9.21
C ALA A 177 27.65 1.44 -8.28
N PRO A 178 28.22 2.66 -8.24
CA PRO A 178 27.71 3.72 -7.36
C PRO A 178 26.30 4.17 -7.75
N ALA A 179 26.03 4.27 -9.06
CA ALA A 179 24.73 4.67 -9.58
C ALA A 179 23.66 3.60 -9.35
N LEU A 180 24.02 2.31 -9.42
CA LEU A 180 23.14 1.20 -9.06
C LEU A 180 22.72 1.26 -7.58
N VAL A 181 23.63 1.59 -6.67
CA VAL A 181 23.31 1.76 -5.25
C VAL A 181 22.33 2.92 -5.07
N VAL A 182 22.57 4.07 -5.69
CA VAL A 182 21.65 5.23 -5.61
C VAL A 182 20.28 4.88 -6.17
N ALA A 183 20.22 4.27 -7.36
CA ALA A 183 18.98 3.82 -7.97
C ALA A 183 18.23 2.80 -7.09
N ALA A 184 18.96 1.93 -6.38
CA ALA A 184 18.37 1.01 -5.43
C ALA A 184 17.75 1.72 -4.21
N LEU A 185 18.45 2.71 -3.65
CA LEU A 185 17.94 3.55 -2.56
C LEU A 185 16.69 4.31 -2.99
N THR A 186 16.72 4.94 -4.16
CA THR A 186 15.58 5.67 -4.72
C THR A 186 14.39 4.75 -5.00
N GLY A 187 14.63 3.57 -5.57
CA GLY A 187 13.60 2.56 -5.81
C GLY A 187 12.99 2.03 -4.50
N LEU A 188 13.82 1.79 -3.48
CA LEU A 188 13.38 1.33 -2.16
C LEU A 188 12.47 2.36 -1.49
N GLY A 189 12.88 3.62 -1.45
CA GLY A 189 12.07 4.71 -0.89
C GLY A 189 10.78 4.93 -1.67
N HIS A 190 10.85 4.91 -3.00
CA HIS A 190 9.68 4.99 -3.87
C HIS A 190 8.66 3.89 -3.57
N LYS A 191 9.11 2.64 -3.49
CA LYS A 191 8.25 1.48 -3.21
C LYS A 191 7.68 1.50 -1.80
N TYR A 192 8.45 1.95 -0.81
CA TYR A 192 7.93 2.19 0.54
C TYR A 192 6.70 3.12 0.49
N ALA A 193 6.80 4.24 -0.25
CA ALA A 193 5.70 5.18 -0.37
C ALA A 193 4.47 4.60 -1.09
N VAL A 194 4.65 3.97 -2.26
CA VAL A 194 3.51 3.57 -3.12
C VAL A 194 2.94 2.19 -2.80
N ARG A 195 3.72 1.28 -2.21
CA ARG A 195 3.31 -0.12 -1.94
C ARG A 195 3.03 -0.42 -0.47
N LEU A 196 3.43 0.46 0.45
CA LEU A 196 3.14 0.33 1.88
C LEU A 196 2.42 1.56 2.42
N THR A 197 3.06 2.73 2.40
CA THR A 197 2.50 3.93 3.06
C THR A 197 1.20 4.40 2.43
N ALA A 198 1.09 4.41 1.09
CA ALA A 198 -0.15 4.82 0.42
C ALA A 198 -1.31 3.85 0.68
N PRO A 199 -1.17 2.52 0.49
CA PRO A 199 -2.20 1.55 0.88
C PRO A 199 -2.66 1.70 2.33
N VAL A 200 -1.72 1.79 3.27
CA VAL A 200 -2.02 1.94 4.71
C VAL A 200 -2.77 3.24 4.98
N LEU A 201 -2.27 4.37 4.46
CA LEU A 201 -2.89 5.69 4.68
C LEU A 201 -4.34 5.70 4.19
N TRP A 202 -4.58 5.30 2.94
CA TRP A 202 -5.92 5.38 2.35
C TRP A 202 -6.90 4.37 2.95
N TYR A 203 -6.39 3.23 3.43
CA TYR A 203 -7.20 2.30 4.19
C TYR A 203 -7.56 2.83 5.58
N VAL A 204 -6.64 3.48 6.29
CA VAL A 204 -6.93 4.11 7.60
C VAL A 204 -7.97 5.22 7.46
N VAL A 205 -7.87 6.04 6.41
CA VAL A 205 -8.75 7.20 6.21
C VAL A 205 -10.13 6.81 5.67
N PHE A 206 -10.20 5.93 4.67
CA PHE A 206 -11.43 5.63 3.93
C PHE A 206 -11.79 4.14 3.86
N GLY A 207 -11.01 3.26 4.48
CA GLY A 207 -11.21 1.80 4.40
C GLY A 207 -10.90 1.21 3.03
N LEU A 208 -11.60 0.12 2.68
CA LEU A 208 -11.46 -0.54 1.37
C LEU A 208 -11.75 0.37 0.16
N PRO A 209 -12.76 1.27 0.18
CA PRO A 209 -12.99 2.23 -0.90
C PRO A 209 -11.75 3.06 -1.24
N GLY A 210 -11.11 3.67 -0.23
CA GLY A 210 -9.93 4.49 -0.44
C GLY A 210 -8.74 3.69 -0.95
N LEU A 211 -8.51 2.52 -0.36
CA LEU A 211 -7.45 1.60 -0.78
C LEU A 211 -7.60 1.21 -2.26
N PHE A 212 -8.82 0.87 -2.70
CA PHE A 212 -9.07 0.44 -4.08
C PHE A 212 -8.92 1.58 -5.08
N VAL A 213 -9.41 2.78 -4.74
CA VAL A 213 -9.22 3.97 -5.58
C VAL A 213 -7.73 4.29 -5.73
N GLN A 214 -6.98 4.30 -4.63
CA GLN A 214 -5.54 4.54 -4.69
C GLN A 214 -4.82 3.48 -5.52
N GLN A 215 -5.11 2.20 -5.29
CA GLN A 215 -4.49 1.11 -6.02
C GLN A 215 -4.80 1.20 -7.52
N THR A 216 -6.01 1.65 -7.88
CA THR A 216 -6.45 1.85 -9.26
C THR A 216 -5.71 3.00 -9.93
N ALA A 217 -5.62 4.15 -9.26
CA ALA A 217 -4.85 5.28 -9.76
C ALA A 217 -3.39 4.87 -10.04
N HIS A 218 -2.76 4.18 -9.08
CA HIS A 218 -1.36 3.77 -9.20
C HIS A 218 -1.12 2.72 -10.29
N VAL A 219 -1.94 1.67 -10.36
CA VAL A 219 -1.81 0.63 -11.40
C VAL A 219 -2.05 1.22 -12.78
N ALA A 220 -3.02 2.12 -12.92
CA ALA A 220 -3.30 2.75 -14.19
C ALA A 220 -2.16 3.68 -14.61
N ALA A 221 -1.66 4.53 -13.71
CA ALA A 221 -0.55 5.42 -14.01
C ALA A 221 0.69 4.64 -14.46
N THR A 222 1.05 3.57 -13.74
CA THR A 222 2.22 2.73 -14.03
C THR A 222 2.08 1.91 -15.32
N CYS A 223 0.90 1.33 -15.59
CA CYS A 223 0.68 0.55 -16.82
C CYS A 223 0.73 1.42 -18.09
N LEU A 224 0.40 2.70 -17.98
CA LEU A 224 0.35 3.65 -19.10
C LEU A 224 1.68 4.40 -19.31
N ILE A 225 2.70 4.18 -18.47
CA ILE A 225 4.04 4.78 -18.62
C ILE A 225 4.68 4.44 -19.99
N PRO A 226 4.68 3.18 -20.46
CA PRO A 226 5.32 2.82 -21.73
C PRO A 226 4.73 3.56 -22.94
N HIS A 227 3.48 4.03 -22.84
CA HIS A 227 2.77 4.77 -23.87
C HIS A 227 2.42 6.19 -23.39
N ALA A 228 3.40 6.91 -22.81
CA ALA A 228 3.31 8.21 -22.13
C ALA A 228 2.64 9.38 -22.89
N GLY A 229 1.89 9.12 -23.96
CA GLY A 229 1.05 10.05 -24.67
C GLY A 229 -0.15 10.58 -23.87
N PRO A 230 -1.01 11.36 -24.55
CA PRO A 230 -2.07 12.16 -23.93
C PRO A 230 -3.11 11.35 -23.15
N PHE A 231 -3.34 10.09 -23.51
CA PHE A 231 -4.32 9.22 -22.87
C PHE A 231 -3.99 8.93 -21.40
N GLY A 232 -2.72 8.71 -21.06
CA GLY A 232 -2.31 8.43 -19.67
C GLY A 232 -2.24 9.66 -18.76
N ALA A 233 -2.48 10.88 -19.28
CA ALA A 233 -2.28 12.10 -18.50
C ALA A 233 -3.20 12.19 -17.27
N GLY A 234 -4.47 11.82 -17.40
CA GLY A 234 -5.42 11.80 -16.28
C GLY A 234 -5.03 10.80 -15.20
N ALA A 235 -4.50 9.63 -15.59
CA ALA A 235 -4.05 8.60 -14.65
C ALA A 235 -2.87 9.10 -13.81
N ARG A 236 -1.89 9.73 -14.46
CA ARG A 236 -0.72 10.31 -13.79
C ARG A 236 -1.09 11.47 -12.86
N LEU A 237 -2.02 12.33 -13.29
CA LEU A 237 -2.50 13.43 -12.45
C LEU A 237 -3.19 12.89 -11.19
N LEU A 238 -4.08 11.91 -11.34
CA LEU A 238 -4.78 11.30 -10.22
C LEU A 238 -3.81 10.55 -9.29
N ASP A 239 -2.90 9.74 -9.83
CA ASP A 239 -1.88 9.05 -9.02
C ASP A 239 -0.97 10.04 -8.29
N ALA A 240 -0.54 11.13 -8.94
CA ALA A 240 0.24 12.16 -8.28
C ALA A 240 -0.54 12.82 -7.12
N ALA A 241 -1.81 13.17 -7.32
CA ALA A 241 -2.65 13.77 -6.28
C ALA A 241 -2.89 12.82 -5.10
N VAL A 242 -3.25 11.56 -5.39
CA VAL A 242 -3.56 10.55 -4.39
C VAL A 242 -2.29 10.06 -3.67
N SER A 243 -1.15 10.02 -4.34
CA SER A 243 0.12 9.62 -3.72
C SER A 243 0.83 10.75 -2.97
N ALA A 244 0.52 12.02 -3.25
CA ALA A 244 1.17 13.18 -2.60
C ALA A 244 1.19 13.10 -1.06
N PRO A 245 0.06 12.91 -0.35
CA PRO A 245 0.09 12.85 1.12
C PRO A 245 0.86 11.63 1.62
N ALA A 246 0.72 10.49 0.95
CA ALA A 246 1.43 9.26 1.31
C ALA A 246 2.94 9.37 1.07
N ARG A 247 3.37 10.08 0.02
CA ARG A 247 4.79 10.33 -0.28
C ARG A 247 5.41 11.24 0.77
N TYR A 248 4.70 12.29 1.18
CA TYR A 248 5.15 13.16 2.28
C TYR A 248 5.29 12.37 3.58
N LEU A 249 4.24 11.63 3.96
CA LEU A 249 4.27 10.76 5.16
C LEU A 249 5.41 9.74 5.08
N ALA A 250 5.61 9.12 3.92
CA ALA A 250 6.68 8.15 3.72
C ALA A 250 8.07 8.75 3.93
N ALA A 251 8.32 9.95 3.39
CA ALA A 251 9.59 10.66 3.59
C ALA A 251 9.81 11.01 5.08
N LEU A 252 8.75 11.42 5.79
CA LEU A 252 8.81 11.68 7.22
C LEU A 252 9.16 10.41 8.01
N LEU A 253 8.45 9.30 7.75
CA LEU A 253 8.67 8.02 8.43
C LEU A 253 10.07 7.48 8.17
N LEU A 254 10.58 7.57 6.94
CA LEU A 254 11.95 7.18 6.61
C LEU A 254 12.99 8.08 7.31
N THR A 255 12.72 9.38 7.43
CA THR A 255 13.60 10.32 8.15
C THR A 255 13.64 10.03 9.64
N VAL A 256 12.48 9.76 10.26
CA VAL A 256 12.40 9.37 11.68
C VAL A 256 13.06 8.01 11.90
N ALA A 257 12.83 7.03 11.02
CA ALA A 257 13.47 5.73 11.09
C ALA A 257 14.99 5.81 11.02
N ALA A 258 15.54 6.75 10.24
CA ALA A 258 16.97 6.98 10.16
C ALA A 258 17.60 7.42 11.50
N ALA A 259 16.83 7.99 12.44
CA ALA A 259 17.33 8.32 13.77
C ALA A 259 17.66 7.08 14.63
N PHE A 260 17.06 5.92 14.32
CA PHE A 260 17.26 4.67 15.06
C PHE A 260 18.29 3.75 14.40
N VAL A 261 18.88 4.14 13.26
CA VAL A 261 19.85 3.32 12.51
C VAL A 261 21.24 3.95 12.61
N PRO A 262 22.22 3.28 13.27
CA PRO A 262 23.57 3.80 13.42
C PRO A 262 24.22 4.17 12.08
N GLY A 263 24.91 5.31 12.06
CA GLY A 263 25.61 5.81 10.87
C GLY A 263 24.71 6.50 9.83
N SER A 264 23.43 6.69 10.12
CA SER A 264 22.52 7.53 9.33
C SER A 264 22.53 8.98 9.84
N ARG A 265 22.13 9.92 8.99
CA ARG A 265 22.08 11.37 9.26
C ARG A 265 20.65 11.89 9.05
N PRO A 266 19.72 11.69 10.00
CA PRO A 266 18.33 12.11 9.83
C PRO A 266 18.19 13.63 9.61
N GLY A 267 19.05 14.43 10.25
CA GLY A 267 19.07 15.89 10.09
C GLY A 267 19.32 16.38 8.66
N ALA A 268 19.97 15.56 7.81
CA ALA A 268 20.22 15.91 6.42
C ALA A 268 18.94 15.98 5.57
N ALA A 269 17.93 15.17 5.92
CA ALA A 269 16.64 15.16 5.20
C ALA A 269 15.52 15.90 5.94
N LEU A 270 15.63 16.10 7.26
CA LEU A 270 14.56 16.69 8.07
C LEU A 270 14.07 18.05 7.55
N GLY A 271 14.98 19.01 7.38
CA GLY A 271 14.64 20.35 6.85
C GLY A 271 14.03 20.31 5.44
N PRO A 272 14.66 19.62 4.46
CA PRO A 272 14.09 19.43 3.13
C PRO A 272 12.72 18.76 3.10
N VAL A 273 12.50 17.71 3.91
CA VAL A 273 11.22 17.00 4.01
C VAL A 273 10.14 17.92 4.55
N LEU A 274 10.38 18.61 5.67
CA LEU A 274 9.41 19.53 6.27
C LEU A 274 9.00 20.69 5.34
N ARG A 275 9.89 21.11 4.43
CA ARG A 275 9.60 22.13 3.41
C ARG A 275 8.99 21.56 2.12
N GLY A 276 8.71 20.27 2.06
CA GLY A 276 8.19 19.59 0.87
C GLY A 276 9.17 19.52 -0.31
N ARG A 277 10.47 19.73 -0.07
CA ARG A 277 11.53 19.73 -1.10
C ARG A 277 12.19 18.36 -1.29
N CYS A 278 11.95 17.42 -0.38
CA CYS A 278 12.48 16.06 -0.45
C CYS A 278 11.34 15.06 -0.38
N GLY A 279 11.28 14.19 -1.39
CA GLY A 279 10.35 13.06 -1.43
C GLY A 279 10.98 11.76 -0.93
N PRO A 280 10.18 10.68 -0.88
CA PRO A 280 10.66 9.37 -0.45
C PRO A 280 11.73 8.80 -1.40
N ASP A 281 11.71 9.23 -2.66
CA ASP A 281 12.67 8.87 -3.71
C ASP A 281 14.10 9.36 -3.41
N ASP A 282 14.24 10.49 -2.69
CA ASP A 282 15.53 11.12 -2.38
C ASP A 282 15.92 10.97 -0.91
N CYS A 283 14.92 10.74 -0.03
CA CYS A 283 15.10 10.69 1.42
C CYS A 283 16.20 9.70 1.85
N LEU A 284 16.15 8.46 1.35
CA LEU A 284 17.16 7.44 1.67
C LEU A 284 18.56 7.83 1.19
N VAL A 285 18.67 8.52 0.06
CA VAL A 285 19.96 9.00 -0.48
C VAL A 285 20.54 10.09 0.42
N GLN A 286 19.70 10.97 0.96
CA GLN A 286 20.09 12.07 1.84
C GLN A 286 20.45 11.62 3.26
N VAL A 287 19.64 10.75 3.88
CA VAL A 287 19.88 10.29 5.25
C VAL A 287 21.01 9.27 5.35
N ILE A 288 21.42 8.65 4.25
CA ILE A 288 22.47 7.62 4.25
C ILE A 288 23.71 8.16 3.56
N PRO A 289 24.75 8.52 4.32
CA PRO A 289 25.98 9.05 3.75
C PRO A 289 26.62 8.03 2.80
N ALA A 290 27.34 8.54 1.80
CA ALA A 290 28.17 7.70 0.97
C ALA A 290 29.16 6.92 1.87
N SER A 291 29.26 5.62 1.64
CA SER A 291 30.15 4.74 2.39
C SER A 291 31.14 4.13 1.40
N PRO A 292 32.45 4.15 1.68
CA PRO A 292 33.46 3.51 0.82
C PRO A 292 33.32 1.98 0.82
N SER A 293 32.82 1.40 1.90
CA SER A 293 32.42 -0.01 1.98
C SER A 293 30.94 -0.17 1.59
N GLY A 294 30.59 -1.26 0.89
CA GLY A 294 29.25 -1.56 0.35
C GLY A 294 28.07 -1.64 1.34
N GLY A 295 28.25 -1.19 2.59
CA GLY A 295 27.23 -1.13 3.63
C GLY A 295 26.14 -0.07 3.43
N ARG A 296 26.22 0.79 2.40
CA ARG A 296 25.21 1.84 2.15
C ARG A 296 23.81 1.25 1.93
N LEU A 297 23.70 0.20 1.13
CA LEU A 297 22.42 -0.46 0.84
C LEU A 297 21.91 -1.27 2.05
N MET A 298 22.81 -1.86 2.82
CA MET A 298 22.47 -2.55 4.08
C MET A 298 21.86 -1.58 5.09
N ARG A 299 22.43 -0.38 5.27
CA ARG A 299 21.83 0.66 6.12
C ARG A 299 20.47 1.11 5.60
N ALA A 300 20.32 1.25 4.28
CA ALA A 300 19.04 1.63 3.67
C ALA A 300 17.93 0.62 3.93
N GLN A 301 18.28 -0.66 3.86
CA GLN A 301 17.40 -1.72 4.31
C GLN A 301 17.08 -1.53 5.79
N SER A 302 18.05 -1.43 6.71
CA SER A 302 17.74 -1.21 8.14
C SER A 302 16.79 -0.03 8.39
N VAL A 303 16.97 1.11 7.70
CA VAL A 303 16.06 2.27 7.78
C VAL A 303 14.66 1.90 7.29
N PHE A 304 14.55 1.21 6.16
CA PHE A 304 13.26 0.71 5.66
C PHE A 304 12.56 -0.20 6.67
N ALA A 305 13.28 -1.14 7.30
CA ALA A 305 12.68 -2.06 8.29
C ALA A 305 12.14 -1.30 9.49
N VAL A 306 12.93 -0.38 10.05
CA VAL A 306 12.49 0.48 11.16
C VAL A 306 11.29 1.32 10.73
N ALA A 307 11.28 1.86 9.51
CA ALA A 307 10.14 2.63 9.00
C ALA A 307 8.87 1.79 8.85
N CYS A 308 8.98 0.50 8.51
CA CYS A 308 7.85 -0.42 8.51
C CYS A 308 7.31 -0.66 9.93
N LEU A 309 8.20 -0.83 10.91
CA LEU A 309 7.83 -0.99 12.33
C LEU A 309 7.15 0.26 12.90
N ILE A 310 7.68 1.45 12.61
CA ILE A 310 7.06 2.72 13.03
C ILE A 310 5.67 2.87 12.40
N ASN A 311 5.53 2.54 11.11
CA ASN A 311 4.24 2.58 10.42
C ASN A 311 3.22 1.64 11.08
N ALA A 312 3.60 0.39 11.35
CA ALA A 312 2.74 -0.56 12.09
C ALA A 312 2.42 -0.08 13.51
N GLY A 313 3.39 0.51 14.22
CA GLY A 313 3.20 1.09 15.54
C GLY A 313 2.21 2.26 15.56
N LEU A 314 2.21 3.10 14.52
CA LEU A 314 1.22 4.17 14.36
C LEU A 314 -0.19 3.60 14.13
N VAL A 315 -0.32 2.56 13.31
CA VAL A 315 -1.60 1.86 13.12
C VAL A 315 -2.09 1.25 14.44
N ALA A 316 -1.18 0.66 15.23
CA ALA A 316 -1.50 0.09 16.54
C ALA A 316 -1.94 1.16 17.54
N ALA A 317 -1.25 2.30 17.58
CA ALA A 317 -1.64 3.43 18.42
C ALA A 317 -3.03 3.97 18.04
N LEU A 318 -3.35 4.06 16.75
CA LEU A 318 -4.68 4.44 16.28
C LEU A 318 -5.76 3.42 16.66
N ALA A 319 -5.44 2.12 16.57
CA ALA A 319 -6.35 1.05 16.97
C ALA A 319 -6.66 1.11 18.48
N LEU A 320 -5.62 1.25 19.31
CA LEU A 320 -5.75 1.38 20.76
C LEU A 320 -6.50 2.66 21.15
N GLY A 321 -6.21 3.78 20.49
CA GLY A 321 -6.92 5.04 20.73
C GLY A 321 -8.42 4.95 20.44
N ARG A 322 -8.83 4.15 19.44
CA ARG A 322 -10.25 3.89 19.18
C ARG A 322 -10.92 3.00 20.22
N LEU A 323 -10.18 2.07 20.82
CA LEU A 323 -10.72 1.23 21.90
C LEU A 323 -10.87 1.97 23.23
N ALA A 324 -10.12 3.05 23.41
CA ALA A 324 -10.14 3.86 24.62
C ALA A 324 -11.22 4.97 24.64
N LEU A 325 -11.86 5.24 23.49
CA LEU A 325 -12.94 6.22 23.32
C LEU A 325 -14.31 5.54 23.31
#